data_AF-A0A6B2T3G8-F1
#
_entry.id   AF-A0A6B2T3G8-F1
#
_cell.length_a   1.000
_cell.length_b   1.000
_cell.length_c   1.000
_cell.angle_alpha   90.00
_cell.angle_beta   90.00
_cell.angle_gamma   90.00
#
_symmetry.space_group_name_H-M   'P 1'
#
loop_
_entity.id
_entity.type
_entity.pdbx_description
1 polymer ?
#
loop_
_entity_poly.entity_id
_entity_poly.type
_entity_poly.pdbx_seq_one_letter_code
_entity_poly.pdbx_strand_id
1 'polypeptide(L)'
;MDLAAISTEFVKVTVVAKAGGQQVQLAIPPQFAFLLTDTSPVEDDWLVGEWLAPHGRILIGPNGGVTTLEAGEYRLWIKFLGGSETPVYRTGTITVY
;
A
#
# COMPACT_ATOMS: atom_id res chain seq x y z
N MET A 1 -23.03 -4.28 15.47
CA MET A 1 -22.70 -2.86 15.20
C MET A 1 -21.50 -2.90 14.28
N ASP A 2 -21.75 -3.02 12.98
CA ASP A 2 -20.74 -3.13 11.92
C ASP A 2 -20.30 -1.74 11.49
N LEU A 3 -19.36 -1.16 12.23
CA LEU A 3 -18.84 0.18 11.93
C LEU A 3 -17.70 0.17 10.89
N ALA A 4 -17.06 -0.98 10.60
CA ALA A 4 -15.83 -0.96 9.80
C ALA A 4 -16.04 -1.16 8.29
N ALA A 5 -17.11 -1.82 7.83
CA ALA A 5 -17.42 -1.98 6.41
C ALA A 5 -17.75 -0.66 5.68
N ILE A 6 -18.03 0.43 6.43
CA ILE A 6 -18.28 1.77 5.87
C ILE A 6 -17.11 2.75 6.07
N SER A 7 -16.02 2.31 6.72
CA SER A 7 -14.88 3.20 7.02
C SER A 7 -14.10 3.51 5.75
N THR A 8 -13.61 4.75 5.63
CA THR A 8 -12.71 5.17 4.56
C THR A 8 -11.46 5.77 5.15
N GLU A 9 -10.33 5.08 5.00
CA GLU A 9 -9.13 5.32 5.77
C GLU A 9 -7.87 5.21 4.92
N PHE A 10 -6.85 5.98 5.31
CA PHE A 10 -5.53 5.89 4.71
C PHE A 10 -4.73 4.76 5.33
N VAL A 11 -4.39 3.76 4.51
CA VAL A 11 -3.32 2.82 4.82
C VAL A 11 -1.99 3.54 4.57
N LYS A 12 -1.07 3.50 5.53
CA LYS A 12 0.23 4.16 5.47
C LYS A 12 1.36 3.17 5.69
N VAL A 13 2.38 3.22 4.83
CA VAL A 13 3.60 2.42 4.94
C VAL A 13 4.80 3.35 4.90
N THR A 14 5.64 3.30 5.93
CA THR A 14 6.89 4.06 5.97
C THR A 14 7.91 3.44 5.01
N VAL A 15 8.41 4.24 4.07
CA VAL A 15 9.45 3.83 3.12
C VAL A 15 10.68 4.70 3.34
N VAL A 16 11.80 4.08 3.68
CA VAL A 16 13.11 4.75 3.77
C VAL A 16 13.99 4.22 2.65
N ALA A 17 14.03 4.94 1.54
CA ALA A 17 14.90 4.61 0.41
C ALA A 17 16.23 5.36 0.53
N LYS A 18 17.35 4.62 0.48
CA LYS A 18 18.70 5.18 0.48
C LYS A 18 19.54 4.56 -0.64
N ALA A 19 20.31 5.38 -1.34
CA ALA A 19 21.33 4.96 -2.31
C ALA A 19 22.67 5.58 -1.93
N GLY A 20 23.72 4.76 -1.78
CA GLY A 20 25.02 5.23 -1.31
C GLY A 20 24.98 5.95 0.05
N GLY A 21 24.02 5.58 0.93
CA GLY A 21 23.81 6.22 2.23
C GLY A 21 22.99 7.52 2.21
N GLN A 22 22.71 8.09 1.04
CA GLN A 22 21.89 9.29 0.87
C GLN A 22 20.42 8.92 0.66
N GLN A 23 19.50 9.71 1.21
CA GLN A 23 18.07 9.50 0.98
C GLN A 23 17.71 9.81 -0.47
N VAL A 24 16.96 8.91 -1.10
CA VAL A 24 16.50 9.08 -2.48
C VAL A 24 15.08 9.64 -2.47
N GLN A 25 14.85 10.67 -3.28
CA GLN A 25 13.50 11.17 -3.52
C GLN A 25 12.77 10.22 -4.47
N LEU A 26 11.68 9.63 -3.99
CA LEU A 26 10.80 8.78 -4.79
C LEU A 26 9.75 9.66 -5.47
N ALA A 27 9.86 9.84 -6.79
CA ALA A 27 8.98 10.72 -7.56
C ALA A 27 7.76 9.98 -8.13
N ILE A 28 7.92 8.72 -8.51
CA ILE A 28 6.81 7.91 -9.03
C ILE A 28 5.96 7.42 -7.86
N PRO A 29 4.62 7.59 -7.92
CA PRO A 29 3.74 7.12 -6.86
C PRO A 29 3.95 5.64 -6.52
N PRO A 30 3.86 5.26 -5.23
CA PRO A 30 3.96 3.87 -4.84
C PRO A 30 2.72 3.11 -5.31
N GLN A 31 2.85 1.80 -5.41
CA GLN A 31 1.72 0.90 -5.63
C GLN A 31 1.54 -0.04 -4.43
N PHE A 32 0.29 -0.34 -4.13
CA PHE A 32 -0.13 -1.17 -3.02
C PHE A 32 -0.90 -2.38 -3.52
N ALA A 33 -0.76 -3.51 -2.83
CA ALA A 33 -1.60 -4.67 -3.04
C ALA A 33 -2.08 -5.22 -1.69
N PHE A 34 -3.30 -5.75 -1.70
CA PHE A 34 -3.98 -6.29 -0.52
C PHE A 34 -4.44 -7.71 -0.83
N LEU A 35 -3.80 -8.71 -0.25
CA LEU A 35 -4.08 -10.12 -0.54
C LEU A 35 -4.60 -10.85 0.70
N LEU A 36 -5.64 -11.67 0.55
CA LEU A 36 -6.12 -12.54 1.64
C LEU A 36 -5.19 -13.75 1.88
N THR A 37 -4.37 -14.10 0.89
CA THR A 37 -3.44 -15.21 0.90
C THR A 37 -2.00 -14.75 1.13
N ASP A 38 -1.12 -15.68 1.51
CA ASP A 38 0.32 -15.41 1.65
C ASP A 38 1.10 -15.51 0.31
N THR A 39 0.40 -15.43 -0.82
CA THR A 39 1.02 -15.40 -2.15
C THR A 39 1.58 -14.02 -2.46
N SER A 40 2.53 -13.97 -3.40
CA SER A 40 3.02 -12.69 -3.94
C SER A 40 1.95 -12.06 -4.84
N PRO A 41 1.84 -10.72 -4.89
CA PRO A 41 0.91 -10.04 -5.79
C PRO A 41 1.29 -10.23 -7.26
N VAL A 42 0.28 -10.37 -8.12
CA VAL A 42 0.38 -10.37 -9.59
C VAL A 42 0.15 -8.98 -10.16
N GLU A 43 0.23 -8.81 -11.48
CA GLU A 43 0.17 -7.49 -12.14
C GLU A 43 -1.12 -6.72 -11.83
N ASP A 44 -2.27 -7.39 -11.85
CA ASP A 44 -3.59 -6.78 -11.62
C ASP A 44 -3.88 -6.44 -10.16
N ASP A 45 -3.08 -6.91 -9.20
CA ASP A 45 -3.29 -6.64 -7.77
C ASP A 45 -2.86 -5.22 -7.37
N TRP A 46 -2.09 -4.53 -8.22
CA TRP A 46 -1.38 -3.30 -7.85
C TRP A 46 -2.22 -2.05 -8.08
N LEU A 47 -2.58 -1.39 -6.97
CA LEU A 47 -3.30 -0.13 -6.94
C LEU A 47 -2.35 1.05 -6.72
N VAL A 48 -2.59 2.16 -7.40
CA VAL A 48 -1.75 3.37 -7.28
C VAL A 48 -2.11 4.14 -6.00
N GLY A 49 -1.11 4.41 -5.17
CA GLY A 49 -1.21 5.28 -4.00
C GLY A 49 -0.55 6.64 -4.24
N GLU A 50 -0.13 7.28 -3.16
CA GLU A 50 0.55 8.58 -3.20
C GLU A 50 1.66 8.65 -2.14
N TRP A 51 2.62 9.55 -2.35
CA TRP A 51 3.64 9.85 -1.34
C TRP A 51 3.18 10.97 -0.41
N LEU A 52 3.25 10.72 0.90
CA LEU A 52 3.31 11.69 1.98
C LEU A 52 4.62 11.43 2.72
N ALA A 53 5.73 11.90 2.16
CA ALA A 53 7.08 11.52 2.57
C ALA A 53 7.29 11.56 4.10
N PRO A 54 7.88 10.51 4.72
CA PRO A 54 8.46 9.31 4.10
C PRO A 54 7.45 8.18 3.83
N HIS A 55 6.15 8.43 3.98
CA HIS A 55 5.12 7.40 3.87
C HIS A 55 4.57 7.29 2.45
N GLY A 56 4.46 6.07 1.94
CA GLY A 56 3.46 5.79 0.92
C GLY A 56 2.11 5.65 1.60
N ARG A 57 1.05 6.17 0.99
CA ARG A 57 -0.31 5.95 1.46
C ARG A 57 -1.27 5.65 0.33
N ILE A 58 -2.37 4.98 0.67
CA ILE A 58 -3.50 4.75 -0.23
C ILE A 58 -4.80 4.86 0.57
N LEU A 59 -5.80 5.54 -0.01
CA LEU A 59 -7.13 5.64 0.59
C LEU A 59 -7.93 4.41 0.17
N ILE A 60 -8.46 3.67 1.14
CA ILE A 60 -9.35 2.53 0.90
C ILE A 60 -10.70 2.75 1.58
N GLY A 61 -11.74 2.12 1.05
CA GLY A 61 -13.10 2.16 1.56
C GLY A 61 -14.11 2.81 0.61
N PRO A 62 -15.41 2.71 0.93
CA PRO A 62 -16.49 2.99 -0.01
C PRO A 62 -16.69 4.46 -0.36
N ASN A 63 -16.15 5.39 0.43
CA ASN A 63 -16.41 6.82 0.28
C ASN A 63 -15.28 7.53 -0.47
N GLY A 64 -15.04 7.10 -1.71
CA GLY A 64 -14.02 7.70 -2.60
C GLY A 64 -12.60 7.16 -2.38
N GLY A 65 -12.46 6.00 -1.74
CA GLY A 65 -11.20 5.25 -1.76
C GLY A 65 -10.87 4.74 -3.17
N VAL A 66 -9.59 4.44 -3.40
CA VAL A 66 -9.11 3.84 -4.66
C VAL A 66 -9.72 2.46 -4.88
N THR A 67 -9.97 1.75 -3.78
CA THR A 67 -10.69 0.47 -3.78
C THR A 67 -11.51 0.35 -2.50
N THR A 68 -12.49 -0.54 -2.50
CA THR A 68 -13.21 -1.01 -1.30
C THR A 68 -12.85 -2.47 -1.07
N LEU A 69 -12.38 -2.79 0.13
CA LEU A 69 -12.07 -4.16 0.52
C LEU A 69 -13.25 -4.75 1.27
N GLU A 70 -13.55 -6.01 0.99
CA GLU A 70 -14.50 -6.79 1.77
C GLU A 70 -13.93 -7.11 3.16
N ALA A 71 -14.78 -7.57 4.08
CA ALA A 71 -14.31 -7.99 5.41
C ALA A 71 -13.27 -9.13 5.29
N GLY A 72 -12.15 -8.99 6.00
CA GLY A 72 -11.05 -9.95 5.95
C GLY A 72 -9.73 -9.44 6.51
N GLU A 73 -8.76 -10.35 6.65
CA GLU A 73 -7.39 -10.04 7.07
C GLU A 73 -6.45 -10.06 5.87
N TYR A 74 -6.09 -8.88 5.39
CA TYR A 74 -5.26 -8.71 4.20
C TYR A 74 -3.79 -8.59 4.57
N ARG A 75 -2.94 -9.19 3.76
CA ARG A 75 -1.50 -8.96 3.68
C ARG A 75 -1.26 -7.72 2.85
N LEU A 76 -0.57 -6.75 3.45
CA LEU A 76 -0.23 -5.49 2.82
C LEU A 76 1.11 -5.60 2.12
N TRP A 77 1.12 -5.23 0.85
CA TRP A 77 2.32 -5.12 0.03
C TRP A 77 2.48 -3.70 -0.50
N ILE A 78 3.73 -3.29 -0.68
CA ILE A 78 4.10 -2.06 -1.37
C ILE A 78 5.17 -2.37 -2.42
N LYS A 79 5.09 -1.72 -3.58
CA LYS A 79 6.19 -1.61 -4.53
C LYS A 79 6.36 -0.17 -4.99
N PHE A 80 7.58 0.20 -5.34
CA PHE A 80 7.90 1.55 -5.79
C PHE A 80 9.17 1.54 -6.64
N LEU A 81 9.31 2.52 -7.54
CA LEU A 81 10.53 2.68 -8.33
C LEU A 81 11.57 3.46 -7.53
N GLY A 82 12.68 2.80 -7.17
CA GLY A 82 13.82 3.36 -6.46
C GLY A 82 15.05 3.51 -7.37
N GLY A 83 14.94 4.33 -8.42
CA GLY A 83 15.98 4.42 -9.45
C GLY A 83 15.76 3.40 -10.57
N SER A 84 16.72 2.50 -10.80
CA SER A 84 16.57 1.41 -11.79
C SER A 84 15.90 0.15 -11.24
N GLU A 85 15.65 0.10 -9.94
CA GLU A 85 15.07 -1.06 -9.26
C GLU A 85 13.63 -0.78 -8.84
N THR A 86 12.80 -1.83 -8.88
CA THR A 86 11.44 -1.81 -8.34
C THR A 86 11.35 -2.79 -7.18
N PRO A 87 11.77 -2.40 -5.96
CA PRO A 87 11.57 -3.22 -4.78
C PRO A 87 10.10 -3.53 -4.54
N VAL A 88 9.84 -4.74 -4.05
CA VAL A 88 8.52 -5.22 -3.63
C VAL A 88 8.64 -5.76 -2.21
N TYR A 89 7.86 -5.21 -1.28
CA TYR A 89 7.90 -5.60 0.13
C TYR A 89 6.51 -5.98 0.65
N ARG A 90 6.45 -7.03 1.47
CA ARG A 90 5.33 -7.27 2.38
C ARG A 90 5.57 -6.46 3.65
N THR A 91 4.65 -5.59 4.02
CA THR A 91 4.87 -4.56 5.04
C THR A 91 3.97 -4.67 6.26
N GLY A 92 2.97 -5.54 6.24
CA GLY A 92 2.12 -5.80 7.40
C GLY A 92 0.82 -6.52 7.05
N THR A 93 -0.15 -6.41 7.94
CA THR A 93 -1.53 -6.83 7.73
C THR A 93 -2.50 -5.71 8.07
N ILE A 94 -3.68 -5.74 7.46
CA ILE A 94 -4.83 -4.91 7.83
C ILE A 94 -6.04 -5.82 8.05
N THR A 95 -6.90 -5.45 8.99
CA THR A 95 -8.17 -6.15 9.23
C THR A 95 -9.32 -5.22 8.88
N VAL A 96 -10.19 -5.67 7.99
CA VAL A 96 -11.46 -5.03 7.62
C VAL A 96 -12.59 -5.83 8.27
N TYR A 97 -13.51 -5.17 8.97
CA TYR A 97 -14.63 -5.81 9.67
C TYR A 97 -15.97 -5.51 9.03
#